data_AF-A0A540M028-F1
#
_entry.id   AF-A0A540M028-F1
#
_cell.length_a   1.000
_cell.length_b   1.000
_cell.length_c   1.000
_cell.angle_alpha   90.00
_cell.angle_beta   90.00
_cell.angle_gamma   90.00
#
_symmetry.space_group_name_H-M   'P 1'
#
loop_
_entity.id
_entity.type
_entity.pdbx_description
1 polymer ?
#
loop_
_entity_poly.entity_id
_entity_poly.type
_entity_poly.pdbx_seq_one_letter_code
_entity_poly.pdbx_strand_id
1 'polypeptide(L)'
;MAFSQLERRTFSFSLLSCLFLVAVFTPPSSSADRTPPSNSGKVLLALYYESPCPYSANFIVNYLVKLFKDEFISIVDLKVSPWGKAKLRSNDTFIFIIRPSL
;
A
#
# COMPACT_ATOMS: atom_id res chain seq x y z
N MET A 1 -42.95 -33.92 -25.91
CA MET A 1 -42.54 -32.56 -25.46
C MET A 1 -41.72 -32.56 -24.15
N ALA A 2 -41.08 -33.67 -23.73
CA ALA A 2 -40.26 -33.72 -22.51
C ALA A 2 -38.73 -33.68 -22.76
N PHE A 3 -38.30 -33.90 -24.00
CA PHE A 3 -36.88 -33.99 -24.37
C PHE A 3 -36.18 -32.61 -24.41
N SER A 4 -36.87 -31.59 -24.94
CA SER A 4 -36.35 -30.22 -25.03
C SER A 4 -36.20 -29.49 -23.69
N GLN A 5 -36.86 -29.98 -22.63
CA GLN A 5 -36.80 -29.39 -21.30
C GLN A 5 -35.59 -29.89 -20.49
N LEU A 6 -35.08 -31.10 -20.80
CA LEU A 6 -33.92 -31.68 -20.14
C LEU A 6 -32.62 -31.04 -20.65
N GLU A 7 -32.48 -30.87 -21.96
CA GLU A 7 -31.31 -30.21 -22.58
C GLU A 7 -31.18 -28.74 -22.13
N ARG A 8 -32.30 -28.01 -22.06
CA ARG A 8 -32.30 -26.61 -21.58
C ARG A 8 -31.86 -26.48 -20.12
N ARG A 9 -32.18 -27.49 -19.29
CA ARG A 9 -31.76 -27.56 -17.88
C ARG A 9 -30.27 -27.87 -17.77
N THR A 10 -29.75 -28.81 -18.57
CA THR A 10 -28.31 -29.16 -18.57
C THR A 10 -27.45 -28.01 -19.09
N PHE A 11 -27.90 -27.28 -20.12
CA PHE A 11 -27.21 -26.08 -20.61
C PHE A 11 -27.16 -24.98 -19.54
N SER A 12 -28.24 -24.79 -18.79
CA SER A 12 -28.30 -23.81 -17.69
C SER A 12 -27.31 -24.13 -16.56
N PHE A 13 -27.23 -25.40 -16.13
CA PHE A 13 -26.26 -25.81 -15.10
C PHE A 13 -24.81 -25.71 -15.58
N SER A 14 -24.54 -26.02 -16.86
CA SER A 14 -23.22 -25.86 -17.48
C SER A 14 -22.80 -24.39 -17.52
N LEU A 15 -23.71 -23.48 -17.89
CA LEU A 15 -23.45 -22.04 -17.93
C LEU A 15 -23.17 -21.48 -16.53
N LEU A 16 -23.96 -21.91 -15.53
CA LEU A 16 -23.79 -21.47 -14.15
C LEU A 16 -22.47 -21.98 -13.54
N SER A 17 -22.08 -23.21 -13.85
CA SER A 17 -20.78 -23.77 -13.45
C SER A 17 -19.61 -23.03 -14.10
N CYS A 18 -19.74 -22.70 -15.39
CA CYS A 18 -18.72 -21.92 -16.11
C CYS A 18 -18.55 -20.51 -15.51
N LEU A 19 -19.66 -19.82 -15.19
CA LEU A 19 -19.63 -18.51 -14.52
C LEU A 19 -18.97 -18.57 -13.14
N PHE A 20 -19.21 -19.63 -12.36
CA PHE A 20 -18.56 -19.83 -11.07
C PHE A 20 -17.05 -20.03 -11.21
N LEU A 21 -16.61 -20.83 -12.20
CA LEU A 21 -15.18 -21.03 -12.47
C LEU A 21 -14.50 -19.73 -12.89
N VAL A 22 -15.13 -18.94 -13.77
CA VAL A 22 -14.57 -17.63 -14.16
C VAL A 22 -14.42 -16.71 -12.95
N ALA A 23 -15.42 -16.64 -12.06
CA ALA A 23 -15.36 -15.79 -10.87
C ALA A 23 -14.27 -16.19 -9.86
N VAL A 24 -13.96 -17.49 -9.74
CA VAL A 24 -12.91 -17.99 -8.82
C VAL A 24 -11.51 -17.82 -9.41
N PHE A 25 -11.36 -17.98 -10.73
CA PHE A 25 -10.06 -17.95 -11.40
C PHE A 25 -9.68 -16.59 -11.99
N THR A 26 -10.57 -15.60 -11.99
CA THR A 26 -10.18 -14.21 -12.28
C THR A 26 -9.41 -13.64 -11.09
N PRO A 27 -8.10 -13.40 -11.19
CA PRO A 27 -7.40 -12.62 -10.18
C PRO A 27 -8.05 -11.23 -10.12
N PRO A 28 -8.08 -10.57 -8.95
CA PRO A 28 -8.49 -9.18 -8.90
C PRO A 28 -7.57 -8.40 -9.84
N SER A 29 -8.14 -7.82 -10.90
CA SER A 29 -7.47 -6.87 -11.76
C SER A 29 -7.05 -5.70 -10.87
N SER A 30 -5.83 -5.77 -10.34
CA SER A 30 -5.19 -4.63 -9.72
C SER A 30 -4.92 -3.67 -10.87
N SER A 31 -5.87 -2.77 -11.11
CA SER A 31 -5.60 -1.53 -11.80
C SER A 31 -4.59 -0.79 -10.93
N ALA A 32 -3.31 -1.09 -11.14
CA ALA A 32 -2.23 -0.21 -10.73
C ALA A 32 -2.50 1.07 -11.52
N ASP A 33 -3.23 1.97 -10.88
CA ASP A 33 -3.55 3.28 -11.40
C ASP A 33 -2.22 3.97 -11.68
N ARG A 34 -1.79 3.90 -12.94
CA ARG A 34 -0.64 4.64 -13.45
C ARG A 34 -1.09 6.06 -13.77
N THR A 35 -1.81 6.68 -12.84
CA THR A 35 -1.94 8.12 -12.82
C THR A 35 -0.53 8.65 -12.53
N PRO A 36 0.14 9.30 -13.49
CA PRO A 36 1.37 10.04 -13.17
C PRO A 36 1.01 10.99 -12.04
N PRO A 37 1.88 11.16 -11.01
CA PRO A 37 1.54 11.95 -9.83
C PRO A 37 0.93 13.25 -10.31
N SER A 38 -0.36 13.45 -10.02
CA SER A 38 -1.01 14.69 -10.35
C SER A 38 -0.14 15.75 -9.71
N ASN A 39 0.35 16.69 -10.53
CA ASN A 39 1.18 17.78 -10.06
C ASN A 39 0.26 18.68 -9.22
N SER A 40 -0.07 18.20 -8.01
CA SER A 40 -1.13 18.72 -7.14
C SER A 40 -0.74 20.05 -6.50
N GLY A 41 0.42 20.61 -6.90
CA GLY A 41 1.03 21.78 -6.29
C GLY A 41 1.51 21.54 -4.86
N LYS A 42 1.39 20.31 -4.34
CA LYS A 42 1.76 19.98 -2.96
C LYS A 42 3.26 19.95 -2.80
N VAL A 43 3.72 20.43 -1.64
CA VAL A 43 5.12 20.39 -1.25
C VAL A 43 5.48 18.98 -0.82
N LEU A 44 6.49 18.39 -1.45
CA LEU A 44 7.01 17.09 -1.05
C LEU A 44 7.78 17.22 0.28
N LEU A 45 7.32 16.50 1.31
CA LEU A 45 8.03 16.36 2.58
C LEU A 45 8.40 14.89 2.78
N ALA A 46 9.68 14.56 2.64
CA ALA A 46 10.19 13.20 2.85
C ALA A 46 10.92 13.09 4.19
N LEU A 47 10.40 12.28 5.11
CA LEU A 47 10.99 11.99 6.40
C LEU A 47 11.64 10.60 6.42
N TYR A 48 12.96 10.58 6.57
CA TYR A 48 13.74 9.37 6.81
C TYR A 48 14.10 9.31 8.29
N TYR A 49 13.52 8.34 9.00
CA TYR A 49 13.64 8.24 10.46
C TYR A 49 14.19 6.89 10.91
N GLU A 50 14.67 6.82 12.15
CA GLU A 50 15.15 5.61 12.79
C GLU A 50 14.22 5.24 13.96
N SER A 51 13.59 4.06 13.91
CA SER A 51 12.57 3.65 14.90
C SER A 51 13.05 3.70 16.37
N PRO A 52 14.27 3.21 16.73
CA PRO A 52 14.75 3.31 18.11
C PRO A 52 15.44 4.65 18.46
N CYS A 53 15.43 5.65 17.58
CA CYS A 53 16.14 6.91 17.83
C CYS A 53 15.27 7.90 18.63
N PRO A 54 15.70 8.35 19.83
CA PRO A 54 14.90 9.25 20.66
C PRO A 54 14.64 10.61 19.99
N TYR A 55 15.58 11.11 19.18
CA TYR A 55 15.37 12.35 18.41
C TYR A 55 14.35 12.20 17.29
N SER A 56 14.33 11.04 16.61
CA SER A 56 13.33 10.74 15.58
C SER A 56 11.93 10.65 16.21
N ALA A 57 11.81 9.94 17.33
CA ALA A 57 10.57 9.86 18.09
C ALA A 57 10.10 11.25 18.55
N ASN A 58 11.01 12.05 19.12
CA ASN A 58 10.70 13.42 19.55
C ASN A 58 10.25 14.31 18.39
N PHE A 59 10.91 14.22 17.23
CA PHE A 59 10.51 14.97 16.03
C PHE A 59 9.10 14.59 15.58
N ILE A 60 8.81 13.29 15.46
CA ILE A 60 7.50 12.80 15.00
C ILE A 60 6.39 13.23 15.97
N VAL A 61 6.59 12.98 17.27
CA VAL A 61 5.55 13.20 18.30
C VAL A 61 5.33 14.68 18.58
N ASN A 62 6.38 15.49 18.65
CA ASN A 62 6.26 16.88 19.12
C ASN A 62 6.23 17.94 18.00
N TYR A 63 6.64 17.58 16.78
CA TYR A 63 6.76 18.54 15.67
C TYR A 63 5.98 18.10 14.44
N LEU A 64 6.22 16.88 13.93
CA LEU A 64 5.52 16.40 12.73
C LEU A 64 4.00 16.31 12.95
N VAL A 65 3.56 15.94 14.17
CA VAL A 65 2.13 15.88 14.49
C VAL A 65 1.41 17.23 14.28
N LYS A 66 2.12 18.36 14.39
CA LYS A 66 1.53 19.70 14.20
C LYS A 66 1.10 19.92 12.76
N LEU A 67 1.79 19.28 11.81
CA LEU A 67 1.43 19.32 10.38
C LEU A 67 0.01 18.78 10.12
N PHE A 68 -0.46 17.86 10.95
CA PHE A 68 -1.82 17.31 10.89
C PHE A 68 -2.84 18.15 11.68
N LYS A 69 -2.40 18.86 12.73
CA LYS A 69 -3.28 19.69 13.57
C LYS A 69 -3.59 21.04 12.92
N ASP A 70 -2.61 21.63 12.26
CA ASP A 70 -2.70 22.97 11.68
C ASP A 70 -3.18 22.93 10.21
N GLU A 71 -3.81 21.84 9.78
CA GLU A 71 -4.35 21.60 8.42
C GLU A 71 -3.33 21.70 7.24
N PHE A 72 -2.04 21.85 7.53
CA PHE A 72 -0.97 21.90 6.53
C PHE A 72 -0.81 20.60 5.73
N ILE A 73 -1.36 19.48 6.20
CA ILE A 73 -1.38 18.22 5.45
C ILE A 73 -2.08 18.34 4.09
N SER A 74 -2.97 19.32 3.91
CA SER A 74 -3.66 19.58 2.63
C SER A 74 -2.70 20.02 1.52
N ILE A 75 -1.64 20.76 1.87
CA ILE A 75 -0.66 21.32 0.93
C ILE A 75 0.65 20.51 0.87
N VAL A 76 0.75 19.40 1.60
CA VAL A 76 1.96 18.58 1.69
C VAL A 76 1.71 17.17 1.15
N ASP A 77 2.66 16.65 0.37
CA ASP A 77 2.80 15.23 0.07
C ASP A 77 3.83 14.63 1.04
N LEU A 78 3.33 14.04 2.14
CA LEU A 78 4.18 13.50 3.21
C LEU A 78 4.56 12.04 2.92
N LYS A 79 5.86 11.77 2.78
CA LYS A 79 6.42 10.43 2.66
C LYS A 79 7.27 10.12 3.88
N VAL A 80 7.03 8.96 4.51
CA VAL A 80 7.77 8.55 5.70
C VAL A 80 8.44 7.20 5.43
N SER A 81 9.75 7.12 5.66
CA SER A 81 10.56 5.92 5.43
C SER A 81 11.39 5.56 6.66
N PRO A 82 11.23 4.35 7.23
CA PRO A 82 11.99 3.89 8.40
C PRO A 82 13.39 3.38 7.99
N TRP A 83 14.22 4.27 7.44
CA TRP A 83 15.58 3.95 7.02
C TRP A 83 16.63 4.38 8.05
N GLY A 84 16.66 5.67 8.40
CA GLY A 84 17.57 6.21 9.38
C GLY A 84 19.04 5.86 9.08
N LYS A 85 19.68 5.13 10.00
CA LYS A 85 21.08 4.66 9.87
C LYS A 85 21.22 3.23 9.33
N ALA A 86 20.17 2.68 8.74
CA ALA A 86 20.22 1.38 8.10
C ALA A 86 21.25 1.37 6.95
N LYS A 87 21.96 0.25 6.80
CA LYS A 87 22.89 0.01 5.71
C LYS A 87 22.48 -1.24 4.94
N LEU A 88 22.37 -1.12 3.63
CA LEU A 88 22.24 -2.25 2.72
C LEU A 88 23.63 -2.89 2.53
N ARG A 89 23.70 -4.20 2.73
CA ARG A 89 24.88 -5.01 2.44
C ARG A 89 24.78 -5.63 1.05
N SER A 90 25.91 -6.08 0.51
CA SER A 90 26.00 -6.70 -0.82
C SER A 90 25.24 -8.03 -0.96
N ASN A 91 24.83 -8.63 0.15
CA ASN A 91 23.99 -9.83 0.20
C ASN A 91 22.50 -9.51 0.43
N ASP A 92 22.08 -8.29 0.07
CA ASP A 92 20.71 -7.79 0.23
C ASP A 92 20.17 -7.78 1.67
N THR A 93 21.06 -7.81 2.66
CA THR A 93 20.68 -7.69 4.08
C THR A 93 20.74 -6.24 4.55
N PHE A 94 19.80 -5.87 5.42
CA PHE A 94 19.76 -4.58 6.09
C PHE A 94 20.36 -4.69 7.49
N ILE A 95 21.34 -3.84 7.81
CA ILE A 95 21.87 -3.70 9.16
C ILE A 95 21.39 -2.39 9.75
N PHE A 96 20.69 -2.47 10.88
CA PHE A 96 20.24 -1.32 11.66
C PHE A 96 21.24 -1.06 12.79
N ILE A 97 21.77 0.16 12.86
CA ILE A 97 22.73 0.54 13.90
C ILE A 97 21.95 1.12 15.08
N ILE A 98 21.56 0.26 16.01
CA ILE A 98 20.92 0.68 17.25
C ILE A 98 22.04 1.11 18.21
N ARG A 99 22.14 2.42 18.51
CA ARG A 99 22.95 2.86 19.65
C ARG A 99 22.10 2.74 20.91
N PRO A 100 22.54 1.97 21.93
CA PRO A 100 21.92 2.06 23.25
C PRO A 100 21.98 3.51 23.69
N SER A 101 20.82 4.11 23.95
CA SER A 101 20.74 5.38 24.66
C SER A 101 21.32 5.17 26.05
N LEU A 102 22.52 5.73 26.29
CA LEU A 102 23.12 5.88 27.62
C LEU A 102 22.24 6.75 28.51
#